data_AF-A0A3B9M2R1-F1
#
_entry.id   AF-A0A3B9M2R1-F1
#
_cell.length_a   1.000
_cell.length_b   1.000
_cell.length_c   1.000
_cell.angle_alpha   90.00
_cell.angle_beta   90.00
_cell.angle_gamma   90.00
#
_symmetry.space_group_name_H-M   'P 1'
#
loop_
_entity.id
_entity.type
_entity.pdbx_description
1 polymer ?
#
loop_
_entity_poly.entity_id
_entity_poly.type
_entity_poly.pdbx_seq_one_letter_code
_entity_poly.pdbx_strand_id
1 'polypeptide(L)' 'GLRDSVKIIVGGAPVTDEYAKQIGADGYAPDAGSAADLCKKLVEAK' A
#
# COMPACT_ATOMS: atom_id res chain seq x y z
N GLY A 1 -0.16 19.18 -1.97
CA GLY A 1 -0.65 18.19 -2.95
C GLY A 1 -1.51 17.15 -2.24
N LEU A 2 -1.92 16.06 -2.89
CA LEU A 2 -2.79 15.03 -2.29
C LEU A 2 -2.05 13.99 -1.43
N ARG A 3 -0.71 13.98 -1.42
CA ARG A 3 0.11 12.92 -0.80
C ARG A 3 -0.27 12.62 0.66
N ASP A 4 -0.58 13.65 1.44
CA ASP A 4 -0.92 13.54 2.86
C ASP A 4 -2.41 13.23 3.12
N SER A 5 -3.25 13.33 2.09
CA SER A 5 -4.70 13.13 2.19
C SER A 5 -5.18 11.76 1.72
N VAL A 6 -4.28 10.93 1.18
CA VAL A 6 -4.61 9.59 0.67
C VAL A 6 -3.58 8.56 1.14
N LYS A 7 -4.01 7.30 1.20
CA LYS A 7 -3.11 6.15 1.37
C LYS A 7 -2.74 5.60 0.00
N ILE A 8 -1.44 5.44 -0.24
CA ILE A 8 -0.89 4.93 -1.49
C ILE A 8 -0.36 3.53 -1.23
N ILE A 9 -0.90 2.53 -1.91
CA ILE A 9 -0.37 1.17 -1.87
C ILE A 9 0.11 0.74 -3.26
N VAL A 10 1.11 -0.13 -3.30
CA VAL A 10 1.66 -0.70 -4.55
C VAL A 10 1.75 -2.22 -4.46
N GLY A 11 1.67 -2.91 -5.60
CA GLY A 11 1.67 -4.37 -5.61
C GLY A 11 1.81 -4.96 -7.01
N GLY A 12 1.78 -6.30 -7.08
CA GLY A 12 1.96 -7.08 -8.32
C GLY A 12 3.25 -7.89 -8.33
N ALA A 13 3.33 -8.87 -9.23
CA ALA A 13 4.43 -9.85 -9.30
C ALA A 13 5.87 -9.27 -9.32
N PRO A 14 6.17 -8.12 -9.98
CA PRO A 14 7.52 -7.56 -9.97
C PRO A 14 7.79 -6.63 -8.78
N VAL A 15 6.80 -6.34 -7.93
CA VAL A 15 6.92 -5.37 -6.84
C VAL A 15 7.31 -6.09 -5.55
N THR A 16 8.16 -5.45 -4.76
CA THR A 16 8.55 -5.92 -3.43
C THR A 16 8.18 -4.90 -2.37
N ASP A 17 8.06 -5.36 -1.12
CA ASP A 17 7.88 -4.49 0.04
C ASP A 17 9.02 -3.47 0.20
N GLU A 18 10.25 -3.87 -0.09
CA GLU A 18 11.42 -2.97 -0.09
C GLU A 18 11.26 -1.82 -1.08
N TYR A 19 10.83 -2.12 -2.30
CA TYR A 19 10.58 -1.10 -3.31
C TYR A 19 9.45 -0.15 -2.89
N ALA A 20 8.37 -0.68 -2.31
CA ALA A 20 7.27 0.12 -1.80
C ALA A 20 7.75 1.14 -0.73
N LYS A 21 8.62 0.71 0.19
CA LYS A 21 9.25 1.59 1.18
C LYS A 21 10.18 2.61 0.53
N GLN A 22 11.01 2.19 -0.43
CA GLN A 22 11.95 3.07 -1.12
C GLN A 22 11.24 4.25 -1.82
N ILE A 23 10.07 4.02 -2.41
CA ILE A 23 9.29 5.08 -3.08
C ILE A 23 8.38 5.85 -2.12
N GLY A 24 8.33 5.46 -0.85
CA GLY A 24 7.47 6.07 0.16
C GLY A 24 5.99 5.74 -0.02
N ALA A 25 5.64 4.53 -0.44
CA ALA A 25 4.27 4.03 -0.38
C ALA A 25 3.87 3.74 1.08
N ASP A 26 2.58 3.83 1.37
CA ASP A 26 2.01 3.54 2.68
C ASP A 26 1.73 2.04 2.89
N GLY A 27 1.86 1.22 1.84
CA GLY A 27 1.77 -0.23 1.96
C GLY A 27 2.06 -1.01 0.67
N TYR A 28 2.25 -2.31 0.84
CA TYR A 28 2.49 -3.28 -0.23
C TYR A 28 1.62 -4.53 -0.06
N ALA A 29 1.15 -5.08 -1.18
CA ALA A 29 0.47 -6.37 -1.21
C ALA A 29 0.88 -7.22 -2.43
N PRO A 30 1.17 -8.52 -2.27
CA PRO A 30 1.56 -9.41 -3.36
C PRO A 30 0.39 -9.83 -4.27
N ASP A 31 -0.85 -9.75 -3.79
CA ASP A 31 -2.04 -10.20 -4.50
C ASP A 31 -3.28 -9.35 -4.16
N ALA A 32 -4.37 -9.56 -4.91
CA ALA A 32 -5.59 -8.77 -4.76
C ALA A 32 -6.33 -8.99 -3.42
N GLY A 33 -6.29 -10.21 -2.88
CA GLY A 33 -6.94 -10.53 -1.61
C GLY A 33 -6.25 -9.82 -0.45
N SER A 34 -4.93 -10.00 -0.36
CA SER A 34 -4.11 -9.32 0.66
C SER A 34 -4.15 -7.79 0.52
N ALA A 35 -4.28 -7.25 -0.70
CA ALA A 35 -4.46 -5.81 -0.92
C ALA A 35 -5.77 -5.28 -0.32
N ALA A 36 -6.88 -6.02 -0.46
CA ALA A 36 -8.16 -5.60 0.10
C ALA A 36 -8.12 -5.57 1.64
N ASP A 37 -7.49 -6.56 2.27
CA ASP A 37 -7.31 -6.59 3.73
C ASP A 37 -6.37 -5.49 4.22
N LEU A 38 -5.31 -5.19 3.46
CA LEU A 38 -4.42 -4.06 3.75
C LEU A 38 -5.16 -2.72 3.67
N CYS A 39 -5.94 -2.51 2.61
CA CYS A 39 -6.74 -1.29 2.43
C CYS A 39 -7.66 -1.06 3.63
N LYS A 40 -8.38 -2.09 4.09
CA LYS A 40 -9.24 -2.00 5.28
C LYS A 40 -8.45 -1.50 6.50
N LYS A 41 -7.31 -2.14 6.80
CA LYS A 41 -6.45 -1.72 7.92
C LYS A 41 -5.97 -0.27 7.81
N LEU A 42 -5.60 0.17 6.60
CA LEU A 42 -5.07 1.51 6.36
C LEU A 42 -6.12 2.61 6.47
N VAL A 43 -7.39 2.31 6.16
CA VAL A 43 -8.50 3.28 6.29
C VAL A 43 -9.17 3.23 7.67
N GLU A 44 -9.05 2.11 8.40
CA GLU A 44 -9.56 1.95 9.76
C GLU A 44 -8.60 2.50 10.82
N ALA A 45 -7.30 2.58 10.53
CA ALA A 45 -6.32 3.22 11.38
C ALA A 45 -6.63 4.73 11.49
N LYS A 46 -7.29 5.10 12.59
CA LYS A 46 -7.53 6.49 13.00
C LYS A 46 -6.24 7.22 13.35
#